data_AF-A0A937ZWE8-F1
#
_entry.id   AF-A0A937ZWE8-F1
#
_cell.length_a   1.000
_cell.length_b   1.000
_cell.length_c   1.000
_cell.angle_alpha   90.00
_cell.angle_beta   90.00
_cell.angle_gamma   90.00
#
_symmetry.space_group_name_H-M   'P 1'
#
loop_
_entity.id
_entity.type
_entity.pdbx_description
1 polymer ?
#
loop_
_entity_poly.entity_id
_entity_poly.type
_entity_poly.pdbx_seq_one_letter_code
_entity_poly.pdbx_strand_id
1 'polypeptide(L)'
;MNRSLGGRPASVFAPGYDLPSQWRATLSASYELGQGWLIGADALYGWTEAANTYVDARSVVIGTLPDGRPRYARTTQGILEGDSNQTNQDLVLTSTSKGRSIIAVARLDKRFDFGLGLGASYTFQSIKDVNPITSATAGSLYGNAAMADPNSAAYGRSIYEIKNSVKFNIDYEHAFFGDYKTRLSIFGEWRTGRPFSYTMRDTSAGRSVVFGTNGSNTRYLLYVPTGIDDPKVSYDSVATRDALDFFINSTRLDGHRGGIAPKNLGTSPSMWKIDLHLEQEIPTFVGSSRIKLFADAENFLNMLNSDWGVQRQVNFAYFAPVVNVQCLSAPNGFTVNTTSSQTCAQYRYSSFSKPDIVVQNQSRQSLYQIKVGVRFEF
;
A
#
# COMPACT_ATOMS: atom_id res chain seq x y z
N MET A 1 7.80 -34.27 -1.82
CA MET A 1 8.48 -33.00 -1.47
C MET A 1 9.98 -33.19 -1.70
N ASN A 2 10.56 -32.57 -2.74
CA ASN A 2 12.00 -32.63 -2.96
C ASN A 2 12.69 -31.81 -1.86
N ARG A 3 13.27 -32.51 -0.88
CA ARG A 3 14.04 -31.96 0.23
C ARG A 3 15.35 -31.39 -0.31
N SER A 4 15.45 -30.08 -0.45
CA SER A 4 16.75 -29.44 -0.24
C SER A 4 16.89 -29.20 1.26
N LEU A 5 17.64 -30.06 1.94
CA LEU A 5 18.03 -29.91 3.36
C LEU A 5 19.55 -29.75 3.46
N GLY A 6 20.13 -29.03 2.50
CA GLY A 6 21.54 -28.67 2.48
C GLY A 6 21.84 -27.47 3.36
N GLY A 7 23.11 -27.29 3.69
CA GLY A 7 23.60 -26.21 4.55
C GLY A 7 23.59 -24.80 3.96
N ARG A 8 22.90 -24.56 2.84
CA ARG A 8 22.82 -23.23 2.21
C ARG A 8 21.35 -22.90 1.93
N PRO A 9 20.97 -21.62 2.02
CA PRO A 9 19.61 -21.19 1.70
C PRO A 9 19.33 -21.46 0.21
N ALA A 10 18.11 -21.88 -0.09
CA ALA A 10 17.66 -22.11 -1.46
C ALA A 10 16.41 -21.30 -1.78
N SER A 11 16.22 -20.99 -3.07
CA SER A 11 14.95 -20.48 -3.59
C SER A 11 14.52 -21.38 -4.74
N VAL A 12 13.33 -21.96 -4.63
CA VAL A 12 12.87 -23.02 -5.54
C VAL A 12 11.41 -22.81 -5.92
N PHE A 13 11.00 -23.34 -7.07
CA PHE A 13 9.59 -23.44 -7.43
C PHE A 13 8.96 -24.64 -6.72
N ALA A 14 7.73 -24.48 -6.25
CA ALA A 14 6.92 -25.59 -5.79
C ALA A 14 6.62 -26.55 -6.95
N PRO A 15 6.56 -27.87 -6.69
CA PRO A 15 5.92 -28.80 -7.63
C PRO A 15 4.49 -28.34 -7.90
N GLY A 16 4.12 -28.19 -9.18
CA GLY A 16 2.79 -27.67 -9.57
C GLY A 16 2.66 -26.14 -9.50
N TYR A 17 3.78 -25.40 -9.52
CA TYR A 17 3.74 -23.95 -9.68
C TYR A 17 3.21 -23.57 -11.07
N ASP A 18 2.18 -22.72 -11.08
CA ASP A 18 1.63 -22.12 -12.30
C ASP A 18 2.22 -20.74 -12.55
N LEU A 19 2.50 -20.44 -13.82
CA LEU A 19 2.95 -19.11 -14.23
C LEU A 19 1.85 -18.07 -13.96
N PRO A 20 2.21 -16.85 -13.50
CA PRO A 20 1.24 -15.81 -13.20
C PRO A 20 0.30 -15.53 -14.38
N SER A 21 -0.99 -15.63 -14.12
CA SER A 21 -2.05 -15.46 -15.11
C SER A 21 -3.29 -14.88 -14.45
N GLN A 22 -4.05 -14.10 -15.23
CA GLN A 22 -5.26 -13.44 -14.77
C GLN A 22 -6.23 -13.27 -15.94
N TRP A 23 -7.50 -13.22 -15.61
CA TRP A 23 -8.55 -12.89 -16.55
C TRP A 23 -9.06 -11.48 -16.27
N ARG A 24 -9.50 -10.80 -17.33
CA ARG A 24 -10.04 -9.45 -17.28
C ARG A 24 -11.24 -9.35 -18.18
N ALA A 25 -12.32 -8.79 -17.66
CA ALA A 25 -13.51 -8.39 -18.40
C ALA A 25 -13.69 -6.88 -18.26
N THR A 26 -13.92 -6.21 -19.37
CA THR A 26 -14.12 -4.76 -19.43
C THR A 26 -15.40 -4.45 -20.19
N LEU A 27 -16.22 -3.56 -19.63
CA LEU A 27 -17.39 -2.99 -20.27
C LEU A 27 -17.27 -1.47 -20.25
N SER A 28 -17.45 -0.85 -21.41
CA SER A 28 -17.40 0.60 -21.56
C SER A 28 -18.61 1.08 -22.34
N ALA A 29 -19.22 2.16 -21.89
CA ALA A 29 -20.29 2.85 -22.57
C ALA A 29 -20.01 4.34 -22.60
N SER A 30 -20.39 5.02 -23.67
CA SER A 30 -20.30 6.47 -23.79
C SER A 30 -21.50 6.99 -24.55
N TYR A 31 -21.97 8.17 -24.17
CA TYR A 31 -23.18 8.76 -24.71
C TYR A 31 -23.02 10.28 -24.81
N GLU A 32 -23.36 10.82 -25.97
CA GLU A 32 -23.46 12.25 -26.19
C GLU A 32 -24.83 12.73 -25.71
N LEU A 33 -24.86 13.34 -24.53
CA LEU A 33 -25.98 14.15 -24.10
C LEU A 33 -26.00 15.39 -25.00
N GLY A 34 -27.20 15.77 -25.46
CA GLY A 34 -27.38 16.95 -26.32
C GLY A 34 -26.69 18.19 -25.75
N GLN A 35 -26.44 19.18 -26.62
CA GLN A 35 -25.63 20.35 -26.28
C GLN A 35 -24.16 20.01 -25.99
N GLY A 36 -23.57 19.02 -26.67
CA GLY A 36 -22.11 18.76 -26.66
C GLY A 36 -21.54 18.22 -25.35
N TRP A 37 -22.38 17.59 -24.52
CA TRP A 37 -21.95 16.88 -23.32
C TRP A 37 -21.63 15.44 -23.66
N LEU A 38 -20.44 14.95 -23.33
CA LEU A 38 -20.07 13.55 -23.47
C LEU A 38 -19.97 12.93 -22.08
N ILE A 39 -20.79 11.93 -21.80
CA ILE A 39 -20.68 11.11 -20.58
C ILE A 39 -20.20 9.71 -20.92
N GLY A 40 -19.49 9.10 -19.99
CA GLY A 40 -19.04 7.73 -20.13
C GLY A 40 -18.99 6.99 -18.80
N ALA A 41 -19.09 5.67 -18.89
CA ALA A 41 -18.87 4.79 -17.76
C ALA A 41 -18.04 3.59 -18.22
N ASP A 42 -17.09 3.19 -17.39
CA ASP A 42 -16.24 2.02 -17.61
C ASP A 42 -16.28 1.13 -16.38
N ALA A 43 -16.39 -0.17 -16.58
CA ALA A 43 -16.32 -1.19 -15.55
C ALA A 43 -15.28 -2.24 -15.94
N LEU A 44 -14.35 -2.54 -15.04
CA LEU A 44 -13.36 -3.59 -15.18
C LEU A 44 -13.48 -4.55 -14.00
N TYR A 45 -13.65 -5.83 -14.32
CA TYR A 45 -13.55 -6.93 -13.38
C TYR A 45 -12.36 -7.81 -13.75
N GLY A 46 -11.49 -8.10 -12.79
CA GLY A 46 -10.38 -9.01 -12.97
C GLY A 46 -10.35 -10.05 -11.85
N TRP A 47 -10.02 -11.27 -12.21
CA TRP A 47 -9.78 -12.35 -11.25
C TRP A 47 -8.44 -13.03 -11.53
N THR A 48 -7.76 -13.37 -10.44
CA THR A 48 -6.46 -14.02 -10.50
C THR A 48 -6.63 -15.52 -10.73
N GLU A 49 -6.00 -16.06 -11.76
CA GLU A 49 -5.93 -17.51 -11.98
C GLU A 49 -4.74 -18.08 -11.21
N ALA A 50 -3.56 -17.48 -11.42
CA ALA A 50 -2.35 -17.78 -10.67
C ALA A 50 -1.57 -16.48 -10.38
N ALA A 51 -1.13 -16.32 -9.13
CA ALA A 51 -0.21 -15.26 -8.72
C ALA A 51 0.86 -15.81 -7.78
N ASN A 52 2.02 -15.16 -7.80
CA ASN A 52 3.17 -15.55 -6.99
C ASN A 52 2.92 -15.31 -5.50
N THR A 53 3.28 -16.29 -4.68
CA THR A 53 3.45 -16.12 -3.23
C THR A 53 4.57 -17.03 -2.72
N TYR A 54 5.08 -16.74 -1.53
CA TYR A 54 6.23 -17.42 -0.96
C TYR A 54 5.90 -18.02 0.40
N VAL A 55 6.51 -19.16 0.67
CA VAL A 55 6.54 -19.79 2.01
C VAL A 55 7.97 -20.21 2.33
N ASP A 56 8.37 -20.17 3.60
CA ASP A 56 9.66 -20.72 4.05
C ASP A 56 9.46 -22.18 4.46
N ALA A 57 10.04 -23.12 3.70
CA ALA A 57 9.95 -24.55 3.98
C ALA A 57 10.71 -24.95 5.27
N ARG A 58 11.61 -24.10 5.79
CA ARG A 58 12.29 -24.33 7.07
C ARG A 58 11.43 -23.95 8.28
N SER A 59 10.30 -23.29 8.07
CA SER A 59 9.35 -22.95 9.12
C SER A 59 8.28 -24.03 9.23
N VAL A 60 8.37 -24.83 10.29
CA VAL A 60 7.42 -25.91 10.60
C VAL A 60 6.57 -25.53 11.80
N VAL A 61 5.28 -25.84 11.70
CA VAL A 61 4.31 -25.59 12.78
C VAL A 61 4.66 -26.45 13.99
N ILE A 62 4.79 -25.82 15.16
CA ILE A 62 5.07 -26.48 16.45
C ILE A 62 3.97 -26.26 17.48
N GLY A 63 2.98 -25.43 17.17
CA GLY A 63 1.88 -25.12 18.07
C GLY A 63 1.04 -23.98 17.55
N THR A 64 0.31 -23.36 18.46
CA THR A 64 -0.64 -22.28 18.17
C THR A 64 -0.34 -21.11 19.10
N LEU A 65 -0.50 -19.90 18.59
CA LEU A 65 -0.40 -18.68 19.38
C LEU A 65 -1.72 -18.35 20.09
N PRO A 66 -1.73 -17.41 21.07
CA PRO A 66 -2.93 -17.09 21.84
C PRO A 66 -4.16 -16.69 21.01
N ASP A 67 -3.94 -16.15 19.80
CA ASP A 67 -5.00 -15.73 18.88
C ASP A 67 -5.43 -16.80 17.87
N GLY A 68 -4.89 -18.02 17.98
CA GLY A 68 -5.25 -19.14 17.11
C GLY A 68 -4.39 -19.29 15.85
N ARG A 69 -3.46 -18.37 15.55
CA ARG A 69 -2.58 -18.52 14.38
C ARG A 69 -1.52 -19.61 14.63
N PRO A 70 -1.05 -20.32 13.59
CA PRO A 70 0.02 -21.30 13.76
C PRO A 70 1.31 -20.63 14.23
N ARG A 71 2.03 -21.31 15.11
CA ARG A 71 3.35 -20.94 15.58
C ARG A 71 4.40 -21.82 14.95
N TYR A 72 5.47 -21.22 14.45
CA TYR A 72 6.50 -21.95 13.75
C TYR A 72 7.76 -22.13 14.60
N ALA A 73 8.61 -23.06 14.19
CA ALA A 73 10.02 -23.11 14.56
C ALA A 73 10.81 -23.76 13.42
N ARG A 74 12.10 -23.97 13.63
CA ARG A 74 12.99 -24.52 12.60
C ARG A 74 12.87 -26.03 12.57
N THR A 75 12.91 -26.61 11.37
CA THR A 75 13.20 -28.03 11.24
C THR A 75 14.56 -28.34 11.84
N THR A 76 14.66 -29.39 12.65
CA THR A 76 15.92 -29.92 13.22
C THR A 76 16.89 -30.45 12.15
N GLN A 77 16.46 -30.60 10.90
CA GLN A 77 17.35 -30.87 9.78
C GLN A 77 18.22 -29.64 9.50
N GLY A 78 19.51 -29.74 9.85
CA GLY A 78 20.57 -28.80 9.47
C GLY A 78 20.74 -27.59 10.38
N ILE A 79 20.84 -27.76 11.71
CA ILE A 79 21.61 -26.78 12.51
C ILE A 79 23.02 -26.81 11.93
N LEU A 80 23.36 -25.77 11.19
CA LEU A 80 24.70 -25.66 10.64
C LEU A 80 25.60 -25.14 11.72
N GLU A 81 26.78 -25.72 11.80
CA GLU A 81 27.87 -25.14 12.56
C GLU A 81 28.07 -23.68 12.07
N GLY A 82 27.80 -22.71 12.96
CA GLY A 82 27.84 -21.27 12.66
C GLY A 82 26.51 -20.55 12.37
N ASP A 83 25.37 -21.23 12.22
CA ASP A 83 24.03 -20.60 12.05
C ASP A 83 23.41 -20.24 13.42
N SER A 84 24.10 -19.42 14.21
CA SER A 84 23.72 -19.05 15.58
C SER A 84 22.44 -18.22 15.66
N ASN A 85 22.08 -17.51 14.59
CA ASN A 85 20.89 -16.64 14.52
C ASN A 85 19.67 -17.29 13.84
N GLN A 86 19.80 -18.53 13.36
CA GLN A 86 18.74 -19.31 12.70
C GLN A 86 18.06 -18.59 11.51
N THR A 87 18.79 -17.71 10.81
CA THR A 87 18.23 -16.81 9.79
C THR A 87 18.12 -17.43 8.40
N ASN A 88 18.65 -18.64 8.19
CA ASN A 88 18.52 -19.35 6.92
C ASN A 88 17.05 -19.62 6.54
N GLN A 89 16.76 -19.50 5.24
CA GLN A 89 15.42 -19.71 4.66
C GLN A 89 15.52 -20.59 3.42
N ASP A 90 14.55 -21.50 3.24
CA ASP A 90 14.33 -22.18 1.96
C ASP A 90 13.01 -21.70 1.41
N LEU A 91 13.08 -20.68 0.56
CA LEU A 91 11.91 -19.97 0.06
C LEU A 91 11.34 -20.71 -1.15
N VAL A 92 10.12 -21.21 -0.97
CA VAL A 92 9.38 -21.90 -2.01
C VAL A 92 8.41 -20.92 -2.65
N LEU A 93 8.59 -20.68 -3.94
CA LEU A 93 7.67 -19.92 -4.76
C LEU A 93 6.48 -20.82 -5.14
N THR A 94 5.29 -20.38 -4.77
CA THR A 94 4.01 -21.09 -4.96
C THR A 94 3.03 -20.19 -5.73
N SER A 95 1.99 -20.79 -6.30
CA SER A 95 0.89 -20.09 -6.96
C SER A 95 -0.32 -19.96 -6.03
N THR A 96 -1.10 -18.89 -6.20
CA THR A 96 -2.41 -18.71 -5.57
C THR A 96 -3.42 -18.15 -6.57
N SER A 97 -4.65 -18.66 -6.54
CA SER A 97 -5.79 -18.12 -7.30
C SER A 97 -6.54 -17.01 -6.55
N LYS A 98 -6.04 -16.59 -5.38
CA LYS A 98 -6.66 -15.52 -4.60
C LYS A 98 -6.21 -14.15 -5.12
N GLY A 99 -7.14 -13.41 -5.69
CA GLY A 99 -6.93 -12.03 -6.11
C GLY A 99 -8.09 -11.54 -6.96
N ARG A 100 -8.41 -10.26 -6.83
CA ARG A 100 -9.43 -9.62 -7.68
C ARG A 100 -9.21 -8.13 -7.83
N SER A 101 -9.68 -7.58 -8.94
CA SER A 101 -9.77 -6.14 -9.18
C SER A 101 -11.18 -5.77 -9.64
N ILE A 102 -11.80 -4.81 -8.97
CA ILE A 102 -13.03 -4.15 -9.42
C ILE A 102 -12.68 -2.69 -9.61
N ILE A 103 -12.84 -2.17 -10.82
CA ILE A 103 -12.59 -0.77 -11.13
C ILE A 103 -13.83 -0.23 -11.84
N ALA A 104 -14.36 0.88 -11.36
CA ALA A 104 -15.46 1.59 -11.98
C ALA A 104 -15.05 3.04 -12.25
N VAL A 105 -15.33 3.55 -13.44
CA VAL A 105 -15.01 4.92 -13.85
C VAL A 105 -16.29 5.58 -14.34
N ALA A 106 -16.53 6.81 -13.90
CA ALA A 106 -17.50 7.71 -14.50
C ALA A 106 -16.73 8.88 -15.13
N ARG A 107 -17.10 9.27 -16.35
CA ARG A 107 -16.43 10.32 -17.14
C ARG A 107 -17.44 11.34 -17.65
N LEU A 108 -16.99 12.57 -17.72
CA LEU A 108 -17.74 13.72 -18.20
C LEU A 108 -16.80 14.62 -18.99
N ASP A 109 -17.20 15.06 -20.17
CA ASP A 109 -16.50 16.05 -20.99
C ASP A 109 -17.51 17.02 -21.61
N LYS A 110 -17.14 18.29 -21.70
CA LYS A 110 -17.94 19.33 -22.33
C LYS A 110 -17.05 20.41 -22.91
N ARG A 111 -17.27 20.73 -24.18
CA ARG A 111 -16.71 21.91 -24.84
C ARG A 111 -17.79 22.92 -25.11
N PHE A 112 -17.56 24.16 -24.71
CA PHE A 112 -18.43 25.30 -24.94
C PHE A 112 -17.90 26.14 -26.10
N ASP A 113 -18.81 26.73 -26.86
CA ASP A 113 -18.47 27.50 -28.06
C ASP A 113 -17.67 28.77 -27.76
N PHE A 114 -17.72 29.27 -26.52
CA PHE A 114 -16.94 30.41 -26.07
C PHE A 114 -15.50 30.07 -25.64
N GLY A 115 -15.02 28.84 -25.93
CA GLY A 115 -13.63 28.43 -25.74
C GLY A 115 -13.32 27.75 -24.40
N LEU A 116 -14.33 27.52 -23.54
CA LEU A 116 -14.19 26.73 -22.31
C LEU A 116 -14.33 25.22 -22.60
N GLY A 117 -13.42 24.43 -22.08
CA GLY A 117 -13.48 22.98 -22.00
C GLY A 117 -13.47 22.53 -20.55
N LEU A 118 -14.36 21.60 -20.20
CA LEU A 118 -14.42 20.96 -18.90
C LEU A 118 -14.32 19.45 -19.10
N GLY A 119 -13.43 18.80 -18.37
CA GLY A 119 -13.36 17.35 -18.30
C GLY A 119 -13.24 16.90 -16.84
N ALA A 120 -13.92 15.80 -16.51
CA ALA A 120 -13.84 15.19 -15.18
C ALA A 120 -14.00 13.68 -15.26
N SER A 121 -13.34 12.98 -14.35
CA SER A 121 -13.53 11.55 -14.14
C SER A 121 -13.44 11.21 -12.67
N TYR A 122 -14.28 10.29 -12.23
CA TYR A 122 -14.20 9.65 -10.93
C TYR A 122 -13.88 8.17 -11.13
N THR A 123 -12.86 7.67 -10.45
CA THR A 123 -12.47 6.26 -10.47
C THR A 123 -12.61 5.68 -9.06
N PHE A 124 -13.37 4.60 -8.95
CA PHE A 124 -13.45 3.75 -7.77
C PHE A 124 -12.65 2.46 -8.01
N GLN A 125 -11.87 2.03 -7.01
CA GLN A 125 -11.15 0.76 -7.04
C GLN A 125 -11.45 -0.08 -5.79
N SER A 126 -11.65 -1.37 -6.00
CA SER A 126 -11.58 -2.40 -4.97
C SER A 126 -10.66 -3.51 -5.42
N ILE A 127 -9.44 -3.56 -4.89
CA ILE A 127 -8.38 -4.48 -5.32
C ILE A 127 -7.93 -5.33 -4.13
N LYS A 128 -7.89 -6.64 -4.32
CA LYS A 128 -7.40 -7.61 -3.34
C LYS A 128 -6.30 -8.49 -3.93
N ASP A 129 -5.27 -8.75 -3.13
CA ASP A 129 -4.13 -9.60 -3.47
C ASP A 129 -3.62 -10.37 -2.23
N VAL A 130 -2.73 -11.34 -2.47
CA VAL A 130 -2.06 -12.12 -1.42
C VAL A 130 -0.65 -11.58 -1.14
N ASN A 131 0.27 -11.72 -2.09
CA ASN A 131 1.60 -11.13 -1.99
C ASN A 131 1.68 -9.90 -2.94
N PRO A 132 2.07 -8.72 -2.44
CA PRO A 132 2.12 -7.52 -3.29
C PRO A 132 3.34 -7.50 -4.23
N ILE A 133 4.30 -8.42 -4.09
CA ILE A 133 5.50 -8.51 -4.93
C ILE A 133 6.26 -7.17 -5.00
N THR A 134 6.63 -6.64 -3.84
CA THR A 134 7.14 -5.26 -3.66
C THR A 134 8.64 -5.08 -3.93
N SER A 135 9.37 -6.13 -4.29
CA SER A 135 10.84 -6.12 -4.35
C SER A 135 11.37 -7.14 -5.38
N ALA A 136 12.66 -7.44 -5.36
CA ALA A 136 13.35 -8.17 -6.43
C ALA A 136 13.92 -9.55 -6.03
N THR A 137 14.06 -9.86 -4.74
CA THR A 137 14.61 -11.15 -4.29
C THR A 137 13.56 -11.94 -3.51
N ALA A 138 13.62 -13.28 -3.53
CA ALA A 138 12.66 -14.13 -2.82
C ALA A 138 12.57 -13.75 -1.33
N GLY A 139 13.72 -13.48 -0.69
CA GLY A 139 13.78 -13.07 0.71
C GLY A 139 13.05 -11.76 1.00
N SER A 140 13.23 -10.74 0.16
CA SER A 140 12.53 -9.48 0.34
C SER A 140 11.05 -9.58 -0.03
N LEU A 141 10.69 -10.37 -1.04
CA LEU A 141 9.30 -10.61 -1.44
C LEU A 141 8.49 -11.38 -0.39
N TYR A 142 9.13 -12.33 0.29
CA TYR A 142 8.56 -13.01 1.45
C TYR A 142 8.50 -12.08 2.68
N GLY A 143 9.59 -11.37 2.98
CA GLY A 143 9.70 -10.49 4.15
C GLY A 143 8.84 -9.22 4.10
N ASN A 144 8.48 -8.74 2.91
CA ASN A 144 7.70 -7.51 2.68
C ASN A 144 6.21 -7.76 2.42
N ALA A 145 5.70 -8.94 2.77
CA ALA A 145 4.27 -9.24 2.74
C ALA A 145 3.67 -9.23 4.15
N ALA A 146 2.48 -8.63 4.32
CA ALA A 146 1.75 -8.67 5.59
C ALA A 146 1.25 -10.10 5.88
N MET A 147 1.47 -10.58 7.10
CA MET A 147 1.28 -11.99 7.48
C MET A 147 0.16 -12.13 8.52
N ALA A 148 -0.93 -12.82 8.17
CA ALA A 148 -1.91 -13.31 9.15
C ALA A 148 -1.43 -14.65 9.72
N ASP A 149 -1.08 -15.57 8.81
CA ASP A 149 -0.21 -16.71 9.09
C ASP A 149 1.25 -16.21 9.00
N PRO A 150 2.09 -16.41 10.03
CA PRO A 150 3.49 -15.97 10.01
C PRO A 150 4.33 -16.39 8.81
N ASN A 151 3.98 -17.51 8.17
CA ASN A 151 4.71 -18.09 7.05
C ASN A 151 3.99 -17.97 5.70
N SER A 152 2.79 -17.38 5.65
CA SER A 152 2.04 -17.18 4.41
C SER A 152 1.38 -15.81 4.35
N ALA A 153 1.61 -15.10 3.24
CA ALA A 153 1.06 -13.77 3.03
C ALA A 153 -0.47 -13.76 3.16
N ALA A 154 -1.00 -12.72 3.80
CA ALA A 154 -2.43 -12.57 4.00
C ALA A 154 -3.13 -12.16 2.70
N TYR A 155 -4.29 -12.78 2.42
CA TYR A 155 -5.21 -12.25 1.44
C TYR A 155 -5.93 -11.03 2.00
N GLY A 156 -5.97 -9.94 1.25
CA GLY A 156 -6.68 -8.74 1.67
C GLY A 156 -6.56 -7.61 0.67
N ARG A 157 -6.83 -6.39 1.11
CA ARG A 157 -6.75 -5.20 0.27
C ARG A 157 -5.33 -5.02 -0.26
N SER A 158 -5.17 -4.66 -1.53
CA SER A 158 -3.85 -4.42 -2.12
C SER A 158 -3.22 -3.12 -1.60
N ILE A 159 -1.90 -3.08 -1.45
CA ILE A 159 -1.18 -1.82 -1.15
C ILE A 159 -1.18 -0.85 -2.35
N TYR A 160 -1.49 -1.35 -3.55
CA TYR A 160 -1.52 -0.55 -4.77
C TYR A 160 -2.91 0.04 -5.07
N GLU A 161 -3.91 -0.29 -4.27
CA GLU A 161 -5.26 0.24 -4.45
C GLU A 161 -5.31 1.73 -4.17
N ILE A 162 -5.73 2.52 -5.16
CA ILE A 162 -6.18 3.89 -4.96
C ILE A 162 -7.70 3.85 -4.98
N LYS A 163 -8.31 3.73 -3.79
CA LYS A 163 -9.73 3.41 -3.64
C LYS A 163 -10.64 4.41 -4.34
N ASN A 164 -10.33 5.70 -4.22
CA ASN A 164 -11.06 6.75 -4.92
C ASN A 164 -10.05 7.73 -5.53
N SER A 165 -10.28 8.11 -6.78
CA SER A 165 -9.61 9.26 -7.38
C SER A 165 -10.58 10.07 -8.24
N VAL A 166 -10.34 11.37 -8.29
CA VAL A 166 -10.99 12.32 -9.18
C VAL A 166 -9.90 12.98 -10.00
N LYS A 167 -10.05 13.01 -11.31
CA LYS A 167 -9.21 13.80 -12.20
C LYS A 167 -10.08 14.76 -12.97
N PHE A 168 -9.64 16.00 -13.10
CA PHE A 168 -10.37 17.02 -13.85
C PHE A 168 -9.42 17.92 -14.63
N ASN A 169 -9.94 18.50 -15.69
CA ASN A 169 -9.30 19.55 -16.46
C ASN A 169 -10.29 20.68 -16.75
N ILE A 170 -9.77 21.90 -16.73
CA ILE A 170 -10.46 23.11 -17.13
C ILE A 170 -9.54 23.80 -18.13
N ASP A 171 -9.98 23.92 -19.36
CA ASP A 171 -9.23 24.57 -20.43
C ASP A 171 -10.02 25.79 -20.89
N TYR A 172 -9.39 26.95 -20.98
CA TYR A 172 -10.01 28.14 -21.52
C TYR A 172 -9.10 28.76 -22.57
N GLU A 173 -9.62 28.91 -23.78
CA GLU A 173 -8.92 29.53 -24.89
C GLU A 173 -9.72 30.72 -25.40
N HIS A 174 -9.09 31.90 -25.42
CA HIS A 174 -9.74 33.10 -25.92
C HIS A 174 -8.73 34.07 -26.52
N ALA A 175 -9.09 34.72 -27.62
CA ALA A 175 -8.27 35.76 -28.23
C ALA A 175 -8.67 37.13 -27.68
N PHE A 176 -7.99 37.56 -26.61
CA PHE A 176 -8.26 38.88 -26.01
C PHE A 176 -7.72 40.04 -26.86
N PHE A 177 -6.75 39.77 -27.75
CA PHE A 177 -6.07 40.77 -28.56
C PHE A 177 -5.99 40.30 -30.01
N GLY A 178 -6.83 40.86 -30.88
CA GLY A 178 -6.92 40.41 -32.29
C GLY A 178 -7.19 38.91 -32.38
N ASP A 179 -6.40 38.20 -33.19
CA ASP A 179 -6.51 36.74 -33.33
C ASP A 179 -5.52 35.97 -32.43
N TYR A 180 -4.81 36.65 -31.53
CA TYR A 180 -3.77 36.04 -30.67
C TYR A 180 -4.39 35.40 -29.45
N LYS A 181 -4.31 34.08 -29.39
CA LYS A 181 -4.95 33.29 -28.34
C LYS A 181 -4.20 33.36 -27.02
N THR A 182 -4.95 33.51 -25.95
CA THR A 182 -4.53 33.21 -24.58
C THR A 182 -5.16 31.89 -24.19
N ARG A 183 -4.34 30.98 -23.68
CA ARG A 183 -4.78 29.68 -23.17
C ARG A 183 -4.45 29.56 -21.69
N LEU A 184 -5.45 29.22 -20.91
CA LEU A 184 -5.32 28.82 -19.50
C LEU A 184 -5.79 27.38 -19.38
N SER A 185 -4.93 26.50 -18.87
CA SER A 185 -5.29 25.11 -18.59
C SER A 185 -4.99 24.78 -17.14
N ILE A 186 -5.97 24.19 -16.46
CA ILE A 186 -5.88 23.66 -15.11
C ILE A 186 -6.06 22.16 -15.20
N PHE A 187 -5.12 21.40 -14.64
CA PHE A 187 -5.27 19.96 -14.46
C PHE A 187 -5.20 19.63 -12.97
N GLY A 188 -6.14 18.84 -12.48
CA GLY A 188 -6.19 18.49 -11.07
C GLY A 188 -6.45 17.01 -10.84
N GLU A 189 -5.83 16.47 -9.79
CA GLU A 189 -6.07 15.15 -9.28
C GLU A 189 -6.30 15.20 -7.77
N TRP A 190 -7.39 14.59 -7.33
CA TRP A 190 -7.54 14.13 -5.95
C TRP A 190 -7.47 12.62 -5.92
N ARG A 191 -6.82 12.07 -4.89
CA ARG A 191 -6.89 10.63 -4.63
C ARG A 191 -6.76 10.29 -3.17
N THR A 192 -7.38 9.17 -2.77
CA THR A 192 -7.12 8.55 -1.47
C THR A 192 -5.68 8.07 -1.36
N GLY A 193 -5.10 8.18 -0.17
CA GLY A 193 -3.75 7.69 0.09
C GLY A 193 -3.64 6.17 0.04
N ARG A 194 -2.39 5.68 0.01
CA ARG A 194 -2.12 4.25 -0.11
C ARG A 194 -2.56 3.46 1.14
N PRO A 195 -3.09 2.25 0.98
CA PRO A 195 -3.42 1.36 2.10
C PRO A 195 -2.17 0.91 2.86
N PHE A 196 -2.33 0.59 4.14
CA PHE A 196 -1.25 0.06 4.98
C PHE A 196 -1.79 -0.89 6.05
N SER A 197 -0.95 -1.81 6.52
CA SER A 197 -1.33 -2.85 7.50
C SER A 197 -0.97 -2.44 8.92
N TYR A 198 -1.92 -2.58 9.86
CA TYR A 198 -1.64 -2.54 11.29
C TYR A 198 -0.99 -3.85 11.71
N THR A 199 0.18 -3.75 12.32
CA THR A 199 1.04 -4.89 12.62
C THR A 199 1.55 -4.82 14.05
N MET A 200 2.19 -5.91 14.47
CA MET A 200 2.97 -5.97 15.71
C MET A 200 4.43 -6.21 15.35
N ARG A 201 5.33 -5.67 16.17
CA ARG A 201 6.76 -5.86 16.01
C ARG A 201 7.30 -6.84 17.05
N ASP A 202 7.88 -7.93 16.59
CA ASP A 202 8.76 -8.74 17.43
C ASP A 202 10.15 -8.06 17.47
N THR A 203 10.68 -7.77 18.66
CA THR A 203 11.96 -7.06 18.82
C THR A 203 13.17 -7.99 18.78
N SER A 204 12.97 -9.31 18.65
CA SER A 204 14.07 -10.26 18.53
C SER A 204 14.92 -10.02 17.28
N ALA A 205 16.23 -10.27 17.42
CA ALA A 205 17.16 -10.28 16.30
C ALA A 205 17.12 -11.66 15.62
N GLY A 206 17.09 -11.68 14.29
CA GLY A 206 16.98 -12.92 13.52
C GLY A 206 15.57 -13.50 13.52
N ARG A 207 15.46 -14.83 13.69
CA ARG A 207 14.17 -15.53 13.69
C ARG A 207 13.27 -15.04 14.82
N SER A 208 12.02 -14.74 14.49
CA SER A 208 11.04 -14.28 15.48
C SER A 208 10.86 -15.28 16.61
N VAL A 209 11.00 -14.82 17.86
CA VAL A 209 10.73 -15.61 19.07
C VAL A 209 9.24 -15.84 19.28
N VAL A 210 8.42 -14.86 18.89
CA VAL A 210 6.95 -14.95 18.98
C VAL A 210 6.41 -15.90 17.91
N PHE A 211 6.70 -15.61 16.64
CA PHE A 211 6.06 -16.27 15.49
C PHE A 211 6.88 -17.42 14.89
N GLY A 212 8.20 -17.45 15.14
CA GLY A 212 9.06 -18.56 14.72
C GLY A 212 9.46 -18.58 13.24
N THR A 213 9.33 -17.46 12.56
CA THR A 213 9.65 -17.30 11.13
C THR A 213 10.73 -16.24 10.92
N ASN A 214 11.44 -16.31 9.80
CA ASN A 214 12.47 -15.34 9.38
C ASN A 214 11.86 -14.21 8.55
N GLY A 215 12.64 -13.17 8.18
CA GLY A 215 12.19 -12.01 7.40
C GLY A 215 11.93 -10.77 8.28
N SER A 216 11.16 -9.79 7.80
CA SER A 216 10.85 -8.61 8.61
C SER A 216 10.02 -8.98 9.84
N ASN A 217 10.47 -8.59 11.03
CA ASN A 217 9.75 -8.83 12.29
C ASN A 217 8.63 -7.82 12.57
N THR A 218 8.37 -6.90 11.64
CA THR A 218 7.25 -5.92 11.72
C THR A 218 6.08 -6.28 10.81
N ARG A 219 6.08 -7.43 10.14
CA ARG A 219 5.08 -7.77 9.10
C ARG A 219 3.83 -8.49 9.62
N TYR A 220 3.82 -8.90 10.88
CA TYR A 220 2.76 -9.73 11.44
C TYR A 220 1.54 -8.89 11.77
N LEU A 221 0.38 -9.23 11.20
CA LEU A 221 -0.86 -8.48 11.41
C LEU A 221 -1.26 -8.50 12.89
N LEU A 222 -1.69 -7.33 13.37
CA LEU A 222 -2.10 -7.09 14.75
C LEU A 222 -3.22 -8.03 15.17
N TYR A 223 -3.09 -8.68 16.32
CA TYR A 223 -4.26 -9.21 17.02
C TYR A 223 -4.91 -8.04 17.76
N VAL A 224 -6.18 -7.78 17.50
CA VAL A 224 -6.92 -6.68 18.11
C VAL A 224 -7.57 -7.20 19.39
N PRO A 225 -7.18 -6.75 20.59
CA PRO A 225 -7.78 -7.21 21.84
C PRO A 225 -9.29 -6.98 21.89
N THR A 226 -10.05 -7.90 22.50
CA THR A 226 -11.50 -7.73 22.73
C THR A 226 -11.81 -6.50 23.60
N GLY A 227 -10.87 -6.10 24.43
CA GLY A 227 -10.91 -4.94 25.31
C GLY A 227 -9.65 -4.89 26.15
N ILE A 228 -9.64 -4.02 27.17
CA ILE A 228 -8.50 -3.86 28.08
C ILE A 228 -8.20 -5.12 28.92
N ASP A 229 -9.20 -5.99 29.11
CA ASP A 229 -9.13 -7.22 29.91
C ASP A 229 -9.12 -8.51 29.04
N ASP A 230 -8.73 -8.42 27.76
CA ASP A 230 -8.61 -9.61 26.90
C ASP A 230 -7.60 -10.61 27.51
N PRO A 231 -8.01 -11.85 27.82
CA PRO A 231 -7.13 -12.82 28.50
C PRO A 231 -5.91 -13.21 27.66
N LYS A 232 -5.92 -13.01 26.35
CA LYS A 232 -4.81 -13.32 25.44
C LYS A 232 -3.71 -12.27 25.46
N VAL A 233 -3.94 -11.10 26.06
CA VAL A 233 -3.03 -9.95 25.99
C VAL A 233 -2.81 -9.37 27.38
N SER A 234 -1.54 -9.19 27.74
CA SER A 234 -1.09 -8.34 28.84
C SER A 234 -0.29 -7.16 28.31
N TYR A 235 -0.08 -6.16 29.16
CA TYR A 235 0.59 -4.91 28.80
C TYR A 235 1.78 -4.66 29.70
N ASP A 236 2.80 -4.00 29.18
CA ASP A 236 3.94 -3.54 29.98
C ASP A 236 3.57 -2.44 30.98
N SER A 237 2.53 -1.66 30.67
CA SER A 237 2.04 -0.55 31.49
C SER A 237 0.58 -0.22 31.18
N VAL A 238 -0.08 0.44 32.14
CA VAL A 238 -1.43 1.02 31.96
C VAL A 238 -1.44 2.05 30.82
N ALA A 239 -0.36 2.82 30.66
CA ALA A 239 -0.26 3.81 29.59
C ALA A 239 -0.29 3.19 28.18
N THR A 240 0.47 2.11 27.95
CA THR A 240 0.42 1.36 26.67
C THR A 240 -0.97 0.80 26.41
N ARG A 241 -1.59 0.21 27.44
CA ARG A 241 -2.95 -0.36 27.36
C ARG A 241 -3.97 0.68 26.92
N ASP A 242 -4.04 1.79 27.65
CA ASP A 242 -5.07 2.82 27.44
C ASP A 242 -4.84 3.55 26.11
N ALA A 243 -3.58 3.79 25.73
CA ALA A 243 -3.25 4.41 24.45
C ALA A 243 -3.60 3.50 23.25
N LEU A 244 -3.33 2.20 23.35
CA LEU A 244 -3.72 1.23 22.31
C LEU A 244 -5.24 1.11 22.22
N ASP A 245 -5.95 0.99 23.34
CA ASP A 245 -7.41 0.85 23.32
C ASP A 245 -8.09 2.08 22.72
N PHE A 246 -7.66 3.29 23.11
CA PHE A 246 -8.11 4.54 22.49
C PHE A 246 -7.82 4.56 20.97
N PHE A 247 -6.65 4.11 20.56
CA PHE A 247 -6.29 4.03 19.14
C PHE A 247 -7.16 3.03 18.36
N ILE A 248 -7.47 1.87 18.95
CA ILE A 248 -8.37 0.90 18.34
C ILE A 248 -9.76 1.51 18.16
N ASN A 249 -10.31 2.15 19.20
CA ASN A 249 -11.63 2.79 19.19
C ASN A 249 -11.74 3.95 18.18
N SER A 250 -10.64 4.65 17.92
CA SER A 250 -10.59 5.79 16.98
C SER A 250 -10.30 5.40 15.53
N THR A 251 -10.14 4.10 15.24
CA THR A 251 -9.80 3.61 13.90
C THR A 251 -10.72 2.47 13.47
N ARG A 252 -10.53 1.99 12.25
CA ARG A 252 -11.29 0.84 11.73
C ARG A 252 -10.95 -0.48 12.45
N LEU A 253 -9.96 -0.49 13.34
CA LEU A 253 -9.58 -1.67 14.12
C LEU A 253 -10.69 -2.09 15.10
N ASP A 254 -11.51 -1.18 15.58
CA ASP A 254 -12.60 -1.49 16.52
C ASP A 254 -13.55 -2.58 16.00
N GLY A 255 -13.89 -2.54 14.71
CA GLY A 255 -14.70 -3.57 14.05
C GLY A 255 -14.03 -4.95 13.91
N HIS A 256 -12.81 -5.12 14.42
CA HIS A 256 -12.00 -6.34 14.34
C HIS A 256 -11.50 -6.84 15.70
N ARG A 257 -12.03 -6.30 16.81
CA ARG A 257 -11.74 -6.79 18.17
C ARG A 257 -11.96 -8.30 18.30
N GLY A 258 -11.05 -8.96 19.02
CA GLY A 258 -11.01 -10.41 19.20
C GLY A 258 -10.44 -11.19 18.01
N GLY A 259 -10.01 -10.50 16.93
CA GLY A 259 -9.51 -11.11 15.71
C GLY A 259 -8.18 -10.53 15.23
N ILE A 260 -7.64 -11.14 14.18
CA ILE A 260 -6.46 -10.62 13.48
C ILE A 260 -6.91 -9.50 12.54
N ALA A 261 -6.29 -8.34 12.64
CA ALA A 261 -6.57 -7.19 11.80
C ALA A 261 -6.42 -7.55 10.32
N PRO A 262 -7.40 -7.21 9.45
CA PRO A 262 -7.27 -7.46 8.03
C PRO A 262 -6.06 -6.76 7.41
N LYS A 263 -5.45 -7.42 6.43
CA LYS A 263 -4.39 -6.83 5.62
C LYS A 263 -4.86 -5.51 4.99
N ASN A 264 -4.01 -4.50 5.16
CA ASN A 264 -4.16 -3.16 4.60
C ASN A 264 -5.46 -2.43 4.99
N LEU A 265 -5.93 -2.65 6.22
CA LEU A 265 -7.12 -1.99 6.76
C LEU A 265 -6.97 -0.45 6.82
N GLY A 266 -5.78 0.02 7.18
CA GLY A 266 -5.44 1.44 7.28
C GLY A 266 -5.36 2.12 5.92
N THR A 267 -5.56 3.44 5.87
CA THR A 267 -5.41 4.25 4.65
C THR A 267 -4.61 5.50 4.99
N SER A 268 -3.55 5.74 4.22
CA SER A 268 -2.75 6.97 4.35
C SER A 268 -3.56 8.21 3.95
N PRO A 269 -3.15 9.43 4.33
CA PRO A 269 -3.86 10.65 3.97
C PRO A 269 -4.06 10.81 2.47
N SER A 270 -5.21 11.33 2.07
CA SER A 270 -5.49 11.71 0.69
C SER A 270 -4.63 12.90 0.27
N MET A 271 -4.43 13.07 -1.03
CA MET A 271 -3.71 14.21 -1.59
C MET A 271 -4.47 14.85 -2.75
N TRP A 272 -4.26 16.15 -2.91
CA TRP A 272 -4.64 16.93 -4.08
C TRP A 272 -3.38 17.39 -4.80
N LYS A 273 -3.34 17.31 -6.12
CA LYS A 273 -2.31 17.93 -6.95
C LYS A 273 -3.02 18.76 -8.03
N ILE A 274 -2.61 20.01 -8.19
CA ILE A 274 -3.12 20.90 -9.24
C ILE A 274 -1.92 21.44 -10.00
N ASP A 275 -1.97 21.29 -11.31
CA ASP A 275 -1.00 21.79 -12.26
C ASP A 275 -1.67 22.89 -13.10
N LEU A 276 -0.93 23.97 -13.38
CA LEU A 276 -1.40 25.10 -14.18
C LEU A 276 -0.53 25.29 -15.41
N HIS A 277 -1.16 25.68 -16.52
CA HIS A 277 -0.50 26.10 -17.74
C HIS A 277 -1.12 27.42 -18.21
N LEU A 278 -0.28 28.40 -18.49
CA LEU A 278 -0.65 29.66 -19.10
C LEU A 278 0.17 29.83 -20.38
N GLU A 279 -0.49 30.09 -21.50
CA GLU A 279 0.15 30.38 -22.79
C GLU A 279 -0.49 31.63 -23.41
N GLN A 280 0.35 32.46 -24.02
CA GLN A 280 -0.05 33.66 -24.75
C GLN A 280 0.64 33.68 -26.11
N GLU A 281 -0.16 33.80 -27.16
CA GLU A 281 0.32 34.12 -28.51
C GLU A 281 0.60 35.63 -28.62
N ILE A 282 1.67 35.98 -29.33
CA ILE A 282 2.08 37.36 -29.59
C ILE A 282 2.47 37.49 -31.08
N PRO A 283 2.12 38.62 -31.74
CA PRO A 283 2.61 38.91 -33.08
C PRO A 283 4.13 38.92 -33.15
N THR A 284 4.67 38.35 -34.22
CA THR A 284 6.07 38.58 -34.63
C THR A 284 6.23 39.80 -35.53
N PHE A 285 5.11 40.34 -36.04
CA PHE A 285 5.06 41.35 -37.09
C PHE A 285 5.72 40.92 -38.42
N VAL A 286 5.94 39.61 -38.61
CA VAL A 286 6.50 39.02 -39.83
C VAL A 286 5.50 38.01 -40.41
N GLY A 287 4.78 38.40 -41.47
CA GLY A 287 3.77 37.56 -42.11
C GLY A 287 2.66 37.13 -41.13
N SER A 288 2.30 35.85 -41.18
CA SER A 288 1.31 35.23 -40.27
C SER A 288 1.93 34.55 -39.04
N SER A 289 3.25 34.67 -38.85
CA SER A 289 3.97 33.95 -37.80
C SER A 289 3.65 34.46 -36.39
N ARG A 290 3.77 33.58 -35.40
CA ARG A 290 3.38 33.83 -34.00
C ARG A 290 4.44 33.33 -33.04
N ILE A 291 4.61 34.03 -31.92
CA ILE A 291 5.37 33.56 -30.76
C ILE A 291 4.39 33.14 -29.68
N LYS A 292 4.57 31.95 -29.12
CA LYS A 292 3.87 31.47 -27.93
C LYS A 292 4.80 31.57 -26.72
N LEU A 293 4.45 32.44 -25.79
CA LEU A 293 5.06 32.48 -24.46
C LEU A 293 4.23 31.61 -23.53
N PHE A 294 4.87 30.69 -22.80
CA PHE A 294 4.13 29.85 -21.86
C PHE A 294 4.86 29.67 -20.53
N ALA A 295 4.07 29.39 -19.50
CA ALA A 295 4.53 29.01 -18.17
C ALA A 295 3.69 27.83 -17.67
N ASP A 296 4.38 26.76 -17.25
CA ASP A 296 3.81 25.60 -16.58
C ASP A 296 4.19 25.64 -15.10
N ALA A 297 3.22 25.49 -14.21
CA ALA A 297 3.43 25.33 -12.77
C ALA A 297 2.87 23.98 -12.31
N GLU A 298 3.76 23.01 -12.09
CA GLU A 298 3.40 21.72 -11.51
C GLU A 298 3.27 21.85 -9.99
N ASN A 299 2.26 21.17 -9.44
CA ASN A 299 1.91 21.16 -8.03
C ASN A 299 1.77 22.58 -7.45
N PHE A 300 1.02 23.43 -8.15
CA PHE A 300 0.78 24.82 -7.80
C PHE A 300 0.27 24.99 -6.36
N LEU A 301 -0.53 24.05 -5.85
CA LEU A 301 -0.97 24.09 -4.44
C LEU A 301 0.20 24.05 -3.45
N ASN A 302 1.25 23.28 -3.73
CA ASN A 302 2.44 23.22 -2.89
C ASN A 302 3.23 24.53 -2.90
N MET A 303 3.22 25.25 -4.03
CA MET A 303 3.80 26.58 -4.14
C MET A 303 3.08 27.59 -3.23
N LEU A 304 1.75 27.46 -3.09
CA LEU A 304 0.95 28.30 -2.20
C LEU A 304 1.11 27.92 -0.72
N ASN A 305 1.21 26.62 -0.42
CA ASN A 305 1.39 26.11 0.93
C ASN A 305 2.20 24.81 0.90
N SER A 306 3.31 24.77 1.63
CA SER A 306 4.24 23.64 1.64
C SER A 306 3.65 22.31 2.17
N ASP A 307 2.49 22.34 2.83
CA ASP A 307 1.77 21.15 3.28
C ASP A 307 0.74 20.63 2.26
N TRP A 308 0.37 21.43 1.27
CA TRP A 308 -0.55 21.02 0.21
C TRP A 308 0.22 20.34 -0.93
N GLY A 309 -0.43 19.44 -1.69
CA GLY A 309 0.29 18.75 -2.75
C GLY A 309 1.27 17.68 -2.28
N VAL A 310 1.29 17.36 -0.98
CA VAL A 310 2.30 16.48 -0.39
C VAL A 310 1.78 15.05 -0.28
N GLN A 311 2.53 14.11 -0.85
CA GLN A 311 2.24 12.68 -0.67
C GLN A 311 2.74 12.20 0.71
N ARG A 312 1.79 11.89 1.59
CA ARG A 312 2.03 11.34 2.92
C ARG A 312 1.61 9.88 2.99
N GLN A 313 2.49 8.99 3.44
CA GLN A 313 2.17 7.56 3.58
C GLN A 313 3.05 6.89 4.63
N VAL A 314 2.59 5.73 5.10
CA VAL A 314 3.42 4.81 5.88
C VAL A 314 4.61 4.36 5.04
N ASN A 315 5.79 4.32 5.65
CA ASN A 315 7.02 3.93 4.97
C ASN A 315 6.93 2.53 4.37
N PHE A 316 7.70 2.31 3.29
CA PHE A 316 7.87 0.99 2.72
C PHE A 316 8.35 0.00 3.79
N ALA A 317 7.76 -1.19 3.96
CA ALA A 317 6.83 -1.90 3.10
C ALA A 317 5.33 -1.76 3.46
N TYR A 318 4.90 -0.59 3.96
CA TYR A 318 3.51 -0.27 4.36
C TYR A 318 3.02 -1.05 5.59
N PHE A 319 3.93 -1.31 6.52
CA PHE A 319 3.64 -1.86 7.84
C PHE A 319 3.67 -0.75 8.88
N ALA A 320 2.60 -0.64 9.66
CA ALA A 320 2.52 0.23 10.83
C ALA A 320 2.53 -0.65 12.08
N PRO A 321 3.71 -0.97 12.66
CA PRO A 321 3.77 -1.67 13.93
C PRO A 321 3.26 -0.75 15.02
N VAL A 322 2.12 -1.09 15.63
CA VAL A 322 1.50 -0.23 16.65
C VAL A 322 1.91 -0.60 18.08
N VAL A 323 2.48 -1.78 18.25
CA VAL A 323 3.04 -2.29 19.50
C VAL A 323 4.23 -3.20 19.21
N ASN A 324 5.13 -3.30 20.18
CA ASN A 324 6.03 -4.44 20.28
C ASN A 324 5.26 -5.61 20.90
N VAL A 325 5.54 -6.83 20.44
CA VAL A 325 4.94 -8.07 20.96
C VAL A 325 6.02 -8.99 21.47
N GLN A 326 5.75 -9.56 22.65
CA GLN A 326 6.52 -10.64 23.27
C GLN A 326 5.58 -11.78 23.66
N CYS A 327 6.12 -12.97 23.85
CA CYS A 327 5.38 -14.11 24.39
C CYS A 327 5.72 -14.32 25.86
N LEU A 328 4.69 -14.51 26.69
CA LEU A 328 4.83 -14.97 28.06
C LEU A 328 4.65 -16.49 28.12
N SER A 329 5.47 -17.16 28.94
CA SER A 329 5.41 -18.61 29.13
C SER A 329 4.19 -19.06 29.93
N ALA A 330 3.64 -18.17 30.76
CA ALA A 330 2.41 -18.36 31.52
C ALA A 330 1.56 -17.08 31.48
N PRO A 331 0.22 -17.16 31.57
CA PRO A 331 -0.66 -15.99 31.63
C PRO A 331 -0.29 -15.08 32.80
N ASN A 332 -0.25 -13.77 32.55
CA ASN A 332 0.10 -12.73 33.53
C ASN A 332 1.48 -12.94 34.21
N GLY A 333 2.35 -13.76 33.62
CA GLY A 333 3.71 -13.98 34.10
C GLY A 333 4.66 -12.83 33.73
N PHE A 334 5.83 -12.82 34.37
CA PHE A 334 6.91 -11.85 34.06
C PHE A 334 8.00 -12.44 33.15
N THR A 335 8.00 -13.77 32.96
CA THR A 335 8.99 -14.46 32.14
C THR A 335 8.65 -14.36 30.67
N VAL A 336 9.45 -13.59 29.95
CA VAL A 336 9.39 -13.47 28.49
C VAL A 336 10.14 -14.62 27.84
N ASN A 337 9.54 -15.24 26.83
CA ASN A 337 10.17 -16.29 26.04
C ASN A 337 11.40 -15.74 25.31
N THR A 338 12.45 -16.56 25.23
CA THR A 338 13.68 -16.27 24.50
C THR A 338 13.81 -17.10 23.23
N THR A 339 12.95 -18.11 23.04
CA THR A 339 12.93 -19.00 21.88
C THR A 339 11.50 -19.32 21.45
N SER A 340 11.30 -19.65 20.17
CA SER A 340 9.97 -20.02 19.66
C SER A 340 9.47 -21.38 20.17
N SER A 341 10.34 -22.24 20.68
CA SER A 341 9.99 -23.55 21.24
C SER A 341 9.29 -23.47 22.61
N GLN A 342 9.47 -22.40 23.37
CA GLN A 342 8.76 -22.20 24.65
C GLN A 342 7.31 -21.82 24.37
N THR A 343 6.33 -22.47 24.99
CA THR A 343 4.88 -22.16 24.85
C THR A 343 4.60 -20.67 25.00
N CYS A 344 3.76 -20.11 24.11
CA CYS A 344 3.31 -18.73 24.19
C CYS A 344 1.89 -18.73 24.74
N ALA A 345 1.76 -18.57 26.05
CA ALA A 345 0.47 -18.62 26.72
C ALA A 345 -0.32 -17.31 26.59
N GLN A 346 0.39 -16.18 26.47
CA GLN A 346 -0.18 -14.85 26.38
C GLN A 346 0.75 -13.92 25.60
N TYR A 347 0.21 -12.99 24.83
CA TYR A 347 0.98 -11.89 24.27
C TYR A 347 1.21 -10.82 25.34
N ARG A 348 2.40 -10.23 25.35
CA ARG A 348 2.70 -9.01 26.10
C ARG A 348 2.95 -7.88 25.12
N TYR A 349 2.11 -6.86 25.16
CA TYR A 349 2.26 -5.64 24.35
C TYR A 349 3.01 -4.56 25.11
N SER A 350 3.93 -3.91 24.41
CA SER A 350 4.75 -2.84 24.93
C SER A 350 4.98 -1.75 23.89
N SER A 351 5.43 -0.59 24.34
CA SER A 351 5.89 0.50 23.46
C SER A 351 4.87 0.86 22.38
N PHE A 352 3.64 1.23 22.77
CA PHE A 352 2.63 1.68 21.82
C PHE A 352 3.16 2.84 20.97
N SER A 353 2.94 2.78 19.65
CA SER A 353 3.22 3.86 18.71
C SER A 353 2.12 4.01 17.68
N LYS A 354 1.73 5.25 17.37
CA LYS A 354 0.83 5.53 16.25
C LYS A 354 1.54 5.23 14.92
N PRO A 355 0.79 4.90 13.84
CA PRO A 355 1.37 4.73 12.51
C PRO A 355 2.24 5.93 12.12
N ASP A 356 3.48 5.66 11.72
CA ASP A 356 4.41 6.68 11.26
C ASP A 356 4.10 7.04 9.81
N ILE A 357 3.41 8.17 9.62
CA ILE A 357 3.04 8.70 8.32
C ILE A 357 4.06 9.78 7.95
N VAL A 358 4.94 9.44 7.00
CA VAL A 358 6.01 10.33 6.56
C VAL A 358 5.69 10.97 5.22
N VAL A 359 6.30 12.12 4.97
CA VAL A 359 6.36 12.70 3.63
C VAL A 359 7.27 11.85 2.77
N GLN A 360 6.80 11.45 1.59
CA GLN A 360 7.63 10.72 0.64
C GLN A 360 8.53 11.69 -0.12
N ASN A 361 9.73 11.91 0.42
CA ASN A 361 10.76 12.77 -0.18
C ASN A 361 11.44 12.15 -1.41
N GLN A 362 11.26 10.84 -1.64
CA GLN A 362 11.85 10.10 -2.77
C GLN A 362 11.14 10.36 -4.10
N SER A 363 9.92 10.91 -4.06
CA SER A 363 9.14 11.25 -5.24
C SER A 363 9.13 12.76 -5.44
N ARG A 364 9.62 13.25 -6.59
CA ARG A 364 9.43 14.65 -7.06
C ARG A 364 7.96 15.10 -7.04
N GLN A 365 7.02 14.17 -6.82
CA GLN A 365 5.58 14.36 -6.70
C GLN A 365 5.14 15.34 -5.62
N SER A 366 5.94 15.56 -4.57
CA SER A 366 5.60 16.51 -3.48
C SER A 366 6.22 17.90 -3.66
N LEU A 367 7.03 18.11 -4.70
CA LEU A 367 7.66 19.40 -4.99
C LEU A 367 6.81 20.18 -6.00
N TYR A 368 6.94 21.50 -6.00
CA TYR A 368 6.49 22.33 -7.11
C TYR A 368 7.62 22.53 -8.12
N GLN A 369 7.26 22.71 -9.39
CA GLN A 369 8.19 23.04 -10.45
C GLN A 369 7.57 24.07 -11.38
N ILE A 370 8.34 25.10 -11.75
CA ILE A 370 7.94 26.09 -12.74
C ILE A 370 8.82 25.93 -13.97
N LYS A 371 8.21 25.87 -15.15
CA LYS A 371 8.89 25.88 -16.45
C LYS A 371 8.34 27.03 -17.26
N VAL A 372 9.24 27.86 -17.79
CA VAL A 372 8.88 28.94 -18.72
C VAL A 372 9.51 28.63 -20.07
N GLY A 373 8.79 28.91 -21.15
CA GLY A 373 9.29 28.65 -22.50
C GLY A 373 8.72 29.58 -23.55
N VAL A 374 9.38 29.53 -24.71
CA VAL A 374 9.02 30.29 -25.90
C VAL A 374 8.98 29.31 -27.06
N ARG A 375 7.92 29.35 -27.86
CA ARG A 375 7.79 28.57 -29.11
C ARG A 375 7.52 29.53 -30.26
N PHE A 376 8.18 29.32 -31.39
CA PHE A 376 7.94 30.05 -32.62
C PHE A 376 7.16 29.16 -33.59
N GLU A 377 6.09 29.67 -34.17
CA GLU A 377 5.27 28.97 -35.18
C GLU A 377 5.17 29.86 -36.44
N PHE A 378 5.39 29.26 -37.61
CA PHE A 378 5.44 29.94 -38.91
C PHE A 378 4.08 29.98 -39.60
#